data_AF-A0A837HTP6-F1
#
_entry.id   AF-A0A837HTP6-F1
#
_cell.length_a   1.000
_cell.length_b   1.000
_cell.length_c   1.000
_cell.angle_alpha   90.00
_cell.angle_beta   90.00
_cell.angle_gamma   90.00
#
_symmetry.space_group_name_H-M   'P 1'
#
loop_
_entity.id
_entity.type
_entity.pdbx_description
1 polymer ?
#
loop_
_entity_poly.entity_id
_entity_poly.type
_entity_poly.pdbx_seq_one_letter_code
_entity_poly.pdbx_strand_id
1 'polypeptide(L)'
;MRRGYLTPPVLIILALITFGVALTLFLNTNLLKNIKNQPTPSPAINSFEDCARAGNRIILTYPRQCKTPDGKSFTEVINQESLDIAPCDVNSDGMCNVADLNLLNTALGTSRGQKNYHPLADLDADGVINDTDKQILLKLIEQNQSDETANWKTYTSQDNSYSFKYPTSWTQKSIQIFGSRSVQEIEDPQGAYLLSFINQGNYNNNTGKPFADLYDFEQLPYTIKTVRVNGQEGIQPLPRAGSEHITAVDLFSKDFKRILILELETQSRDEKEILKGQEIFDQILSTFRFE
;
A
#
# COMPACT_ATOMS: atom_id res chain seq x y z
N MET A 1 40.90 49.42 -90.44
CA MET A 1 40.76 48.76 -89.12
C MET A 1 41.64 49.49 -88.11
N ARG A 2 41.05 50.31 -87.23
CA ARG A 2 41.81 50.96 -86.14
C ARG A 2 41.95 49.96 -84.99
N ARG A 3 43.16 49.44 -84.77
CA ARG A 3 43.46 48.65 -83.57
C ARG A 3 43.54 49.62 -82.38
N GLY A 4 42.48 49.63 -81.57
CA GLY A 4 42.49 50.35 -80.29
C GLY A 4 43.35 49.58 -79.31
N TYR A 5 44.61 49.99 -79.15
CA TYR A 5 45.47 49.47 -78.09
C TYR A 5 45.12 50.21 -76.79
N LEU A 6 44.69 49.47 -75.78
CA LEU A 6 44.58 49.97 -74.40
C LEU A 6 45.98 50.45 -74.00
N THR A 7 46.09 51.73 -73.63
CA THR A 7 47.38 52.29 -73.22
C THR A 7 47.89 51.58 -71.97
N PRO A 8 49.21 51.41 -71.80
CA PRO A 8 49.80 50.69 -70.67
C PRO A 8 49.22 51.05 -69.28
N PRO A 9 48.87 52.32 -68.97
CA PRO A 9 48.27 52.67 -67.68
C PRO A 9 46.92 51.98 -67.42
N VAL A 10 46.11 51.77 -68.47
CA VAL A 10 44.78 51.17 -68.33
C VAL A 10 44.89 49.68 -68.01
N LEU A 11 45.90 48.99 -68.55
CA LEU A 11 46.16 47.58 -68.24
C LEU A 11 46.60 47.40 -66.78
N ILE A 12 47.40 48.33 -66.24
CA ILE A 12 47.84 48.29 -64.84
C ILE A 12 46.64 48.48 -63.89
N ILE A 13 45.74 49.43 -64.19
CA ILE A 13 44.55 49.68 -63.37
C ILE A 13 43.62 48.45 -63.37
N LEU A 14 43.40 47.82 -64.53
CA LEU A 14 42.58 46.61 -64.62
C LEU A 14 43.18 45.44 -63.83
N ALA A 15 44.52 45.28 -63.85
CA ALA A 15 45.20 44.24 -63.08
C ALA A 15 45.08 44.44 -61.56
N LEU A 16 45.12 45.68 -61.08
CA LEU A 16 44.95 45.98 -59.65
C LEU A 16 43.52 45.72 -59.18
N ILE A 17 42.52 46.05 -60.00
CA ILE A 17 41.11 45.79 -59.69
C ILE A 17 40.84 44.29 -59.62
N THR A 18 41.32 43.51 -60.59
CA THR A 18 41.13 42.05 -60.59
C THR A 18 41.83 41.38 -59.41
N PHE A 19 43.03 41.85 -59.05
CA PHE A 19 43.74 41.36 -57.87
C PHE A 19 43.02 41.69 -56.56
N GLY A 20 42.49 42.91 -56.42
CA GLY A 20 41.72 43.33 -55.24
C GLY A 20 40.44 42.53 -55.03
N VAL A 21 39.72 42.21 -56.12
CA VAL A 21 38.51 41.36 -56.07
C VAL A 21 38.87 39.92 -55.71
N ALA A 22 39.94 39.37 -56.27
CA ALA A 22 40.39 38.02 -55.93
C ALA A 22 40.81 37.90 -54.46
N LEU A 23 41.52 38.90 -53.93
CA LEU A 23 41.98 38.93 -52.54
C LEU A 23 40.81 39.04 -51.55
N THR A 24 39.80 39.87 -51.85
CA THR A 24 38.60 39.99 -51.00
C THR A 24 37.78 38.70 -50.99
N LEU A 25 37.64 38.01 -52.12
CA LEU A 25 36.99 36.69 -52.18
C LEU A 25 37.79 35.63 -51.39
N PHE A 26 39.12 35.63 -51.50
CA PHE A 26 39.98 34.69 -50.76
C PHE A 26 39.88 34.88 -49.24
N LEU A 27 39.92 36.12 -48.76
CA LEU A 27 39.79 36.41 -47.32
C LEU A 27 38.39 36.07 -46.78
N ASN A 28 37.33 36.26 -47.58
CA ASN A 28 35.96 35.98 -47.14
C ASN A 28 35.64 34.48 -47.08
N THR A 29 36.25 33.64 -47.94
CA THR A 29 36.03 32.18 -47.91
C THR A 29 36.62 31.50 -46.67
N ASN A 30 37.69 32.04 -46.08
CA ASN A 30 38.25 31.51 -44.83
C ASN A 30 37.39 31.82 -43.60
N LEU A 31 36.58 32.88 -43.63
CA LEU A 31 35.73 33.30 -42.51
C LEU A 31 34.48 32.41 -42.36
N LEU A 32 33.93 31.92 -43.48
CA LEU A 32 32.77 31.02 -43.48
C LEU A 32 33.10 29.58 -43.04
N LYS A 33 34.37 29.16 -43.13
CA LYS A 33 34.79 27.81 -42.72
C LYS A 33 34.75 27.61 -41.19
N ASN A 34 34.84 28.67 -40.39
CA ASN A 34 34.85 28.58 -38.94
C ASN A 34 33.46 28.60 -38.27
N ILE A 35 32.38 28.88 -39.00
CA ILE A 35 31.03 28.96 -38.41
C ILE A 35 30.32 27.59 -38.36
N LYS A 36 30.74 26.61 -39.16
CA LYS A 36 30.06 25.29 -39.24
C LYS A 36 30.34 24.30 -38.09
N ASN A 37 31.16 24.67 -37.11
CA ASN A 37 31.59 23.75 -36.05
C ASN A 37 31.14 24.14 -34.63
N GLN A 38 30.16 25.03 -34.46
CA GLN A 38 29.52 25.16 -33.15
C GLN A 38 28.45 24.07 -32.98
N PRO A 39 28.59 23.17 -32.00
CA PRO A 39 27.52 22.23 -31.66
C PRO A 39 26.31 23.04 -31.22
N THR A 40 25.19 22.84 -31.90
CA THR A 40 23.89 23.42 -31.53
C THR A 40 23.63 23.08 -30.06
N PRO A 41 23.28 24.04 -29.18
CA PRO A 41 22.95 23.73 -27.80
C PRO A 41 21.81 22.71 -27.80
N SER A 42 22.12 21.50 -27.33
CA SER A 42 21.13 20.44 -27.22
C SER A 42 19.97 20.97 -26.38
N PRO A 43 18.71 20.75 -26.79
CA PRO A 43 17.57 21.14 -25.97
C PRO A 43 17.75 20.59 -24.55
N ALA A 44 17.50 21.43 -23.55
CA ALA A 44 17.65 21.07 -22.15
C ALA A 44 16.70 19.89 -21.83
N ILE A 45 17.27 18.73 -21.51
CA ILE A 45 16.53 17.54 -21.12
C ILE A 45 16.13 17.71 -19.64
N ASN A 46 14.84 17.90 -19.38
CA ASN A 46 14.32 18.15 -18.02
C ASN A 46 13.32 17.10 -17.54
N SER A 47 13.00 16.09 -18.35
CA SER A 47 12.00 15.06 -18.06
C SER A 47 12.42 13.70 -18.63
N PHE A 48 11.74 12.63 -18.18
CA PHE A 48 11.90 11.29 -18.76
C PHE A 48 11.51 11.30 -20.24
N GLU A 49 10.41 11.97 -20.60
CA GLU A 49 9.89 12.08 -21.96
C GLU A 49 10.88 12.78 -22.89
N ASP A 50 11.50 13.88 -22.43
CA ASP A 50 12.53 14.57 -23.20
C ASP A 50 13.77 13.70 -23.36
N CYS A 51 14.16 12.98 -22.31
CA CYS A 51 15.30 12.06 -22.35
C CYS A 51 15.08 10.92 -23.34
N ALA A 52 13.89 10.29 -23.30
CA ALA A 52 13.51 9.21 -24.20
C ALA A 52 13.39 9.69 -25.64
N ARG A 53 12.78 10.87 -25.87
CA ARG A 53 12.64 11.49 -27.19
C ARG A 53 14.00 11.87 -27.81
N ALA A 54 14.98 12.20 -26.97
CA ALA A 54 16.36 12.43 -27.38
C ALA A 54 17.13 11.13 -27.70
N GLY A 55 16.49 9.95 -27.62
CA GLY A 55 17.09 8.67 -28.00
C GLY A 55 18.08 8.11 -26.98
N ASN A 56 18.04 8.60 -25.74
CA ASN A 56 18.91 8.13 -24.67
C ASN A 56 18.53 6.72 -24.21
N ARG A 57 19.43 6.07 -23.47
CA ARG A 57 19.24 4.69 -23.01
C ARG A 57 18.14 4.62 -21.96
N ILE A 58 17.07 3.90 -22.27
CA ILE A 58 16.02 3.54 -21.31
C ILE A 58 16.42 2.24 -20.60
N ILE A 59 16.34 2.25 -19.28
CA ILE A 59 16.51 1.10 -18.40
C ILE A 59 15.11 0.62 -18.02
N LEU A 60 14.85 -0.66 -18.30
CA LEU A 60 13.58 -1.33 -18.02
C LEU A 60 13.47 -1.74 -16.55
N THR A 61 13.63 -0.79 -15.64
CA THR A 61 13.20 -0.91 -14.24
C THR A 61 11.74 -0.46 -14.12
N TYR A 62 11.09 -0.73 -13.00
CA TYR A 62 9.79 -0.15 -12.67
C TYR A 62 9.94 0.74 -11.43
N PRO A 63 9.74 2.08 -11.53
CA PRO A 63 9.49 2.84 -12.76
C PRO A 63 10.67 2.84 -13.75
N ARG A 64 10.38 3.11 -15.04
CA ARG A 64 11.43 3.16 -16.07
C ARG A 64 12.37 4.33 -15.81
N GLN A 65 13.65 4.16 -16.15
CA GLN A 65 14.65 5.22 -16.03
C GLN A 65 15.29 5.51 -17.39
N CYS A 66 15.58 6.78 -17.69
CA CYS A 66 16.28 7.20 -18.88
C CYS A 66 17.61 7.86 -18.50
N LYS A 67 18.74 7.36 -19.03
CA LYS A 67 20.09 7.86 -18.72
C LYS A 67 20.72 8.57 -19.91
N THR A 68 21.18 9.80 -19.68
CA THR A 68 21.89 10.62 -20.67
C THR A 68 23.40 10.32 -20.68
N PRO A 69 24.13 10.66 -21.76
CA PRO A 69 25.59 10.44 -21.86
C PRO A 69 26.42 11.18 -20.80
N ASP A 70 25.92 12.31 -20.27
CA ASP A 70 26.54 13.06 -19.17
C ASP A 70 26.25 12.45 -17.79
N GLY A 71 25.54 11.31 -17.73
CA GLY A 71 25.31 10.53 -16.52
C GLY A 71 24.08 10.94 -15.72
N LYS A 72 23.28 11.90 -16.18
CA LYS A 72 21.99 12.23 -15.54
C LYS A 72 20.98 11.11 -15.78
N SER A 73 20.07 10.94 -14.82
CA SER A 73 19.02 9.93 -14.87
C SER A 73 17.67 10.59 -14.60
N PHE A 74 16.70 10.29 -15.44
CA PHE A 74 15.31 10.76 -15.32
C PHE A 74 14.41 9.55 -15.11
N THR A 75 13.60 9.56 -14.07
CA THR A 75 12.65 8.46 -13.76
C THR A 75 11.28 8.81 -14.32
N GLU A 76 10.62 7.85 -14.93
CA GLU A 76 9.24 7.98 -15.39
C GLU A 76 8.32 8.28 -14.20
N VAL A 77 7.48 9.31 -14.34
CA VAL A 77 6.42 9.60 -13.40
C VAL A 77 5.23 8.71 -13.78
N ILE A 78 4.96 7.70 -12.96
CA ILE A 78 3.78 6.87 -13.14
C ILE A 78 2.61 7.63 -12.54
N ASN A 79 1.73 8.16 -13.39
CA ASN A 79 0.46 8.69 -12.91
C ASN A 79 -0.37 7.52 -12.36
N GLN A 80 -0.60 7.51 -11.04
CA GLN A 80 -1.48 6.52 -10.38
C GLN A 80 -2.89 6.49 -11.02
N GLU A 81 -3.34 7.56 -11.66
CA GLU A 81 -4.61 7.60 -12.40
C GLU A 81 -4.70 6.64 -13.60
N SER A 82 -3.59 6.16 -14.19
CA SER A 82 -3.64 5.28 -15.38
C SER A 82 -3.65 3.79 -15.05
N LEU A 83 -3.49 3.44 -13.78
CA LEU A 83 -3.61 2.08 -13.29
C LEU A 83 -4.95 2.01 -12.57
N ASP A 84 -5.86 1.13 -12.99
CA ASP A 84 -7.11 0.82 -12.27
C ASP A 84 -6.80 0.06 -10.94
N ILE A 85 -5.77 0.50 -10.22
CA ILE A 85 -5.37 -0.03 -8.92
C ILE A 85 -6.01 0.89 -7.90
N ALA A 86 -6.82 0.32 -7.01
CA ALA A 86 -7.39 1.07 -5.91
C ALA A 86 -6.25 1.74 -5.13
N PRO A 87 -6.34 3.02 -4.75
CA PRO A 87 -5.22 3.71 -4.11
C PRO A 87 -4.73 3.07 -2.80
N CYS A 88 -5.50 2.16 -2.20
CA CYS A 88 -5.13 1.40 -1.00
C CYS A 88 -4.58 -0.01 -1.26
N ASP A 89 -4.58 -0.49 -2.51
CA ASP A 89 -4.08 -1.81 -2.90
C ASP A 89 -2.55 -1.74 -3.12
N VAL A 90 -1.83 -1.65 -2.00
CA VAL A 90 -0.37 -1.47 -1.95
C VAL A 90 0.35 -2.71 -2.45
N ASN A 91 -0.24 -3.89 -2.28
CA ASN A 91 0.36 -5.17 -2.71
C ASN A 91 -0.11 -5.63 -4.11
N SER A 92 -1.04 -4.90 -4.73
CA SER A 92 -1.63 -5.19 -6.05
C SER A 92 -2.37 -6.54 -6.11
N ASP A 93 -3.03 -6.94 -5.03
CA ASP A 93 -3.86 -8.15 -4.96
C ASP A 93 -5.34 -7.92 -5.34
N GLY A 94 -5.70 -6.66 -5.62
CA GLY A 94 -7.04 -6.23 -6.02
C GLY A 94 -7.96 -5.93 -4.85
N MET A 95 -7.50 -6.01 -3.61
CA MET A 95 -8.25 -5.72 -2.40
C MET A 95 -7.59 -4.58 -1.61
N CYS A 96 -8.37 -3.91 -0.75
CA CYS A 96 -7.85 -2.93 0.19
C CYS A 96 -8.08 -3.44 1.61
N ASN A 97 -7.08 -4.09 2.19
CA ASN A 97 -7.23 -4.82 3.44
C ASN A 97 -5.98 -4.72 4.33
N VAL A 98 -5.89 -5.60 5.35
CA VAL A 98 -4.78 -5.60 6.31
C VAL A 98 -3.45 -6.02 5.67
N ALA A 99 -3.46 -6.77 4.57
CA ALA A 99 -2.25 -7.14 3.84
C ALA A 99 -1.53 -5.90 3.28
N ASP A 100 -2.27 -4.91 2.79
CA ASP A 100 -1.73 -3.63 2.35
C ASP A 100 -1.06 -2.87 3.50
N LEU A 101 -1.73 -2.86 4.66
CA LEU A 101 -1.20 -2.22 5.87
C LEU A 101 0.09 -2.90 6.34
N ASN A 102 0.15 -4.24 6.27
CA ASN A 102 1.35 -4.99 6.60
C ASN A 102 2.50 -4.64 5.66
N LEU A 103 2.26 -4.60 4.35
CA LEU A 103 3.26 -4.21 3.36
C LEU A 103 3.75 -2.77 3.58
N LEU A 104 2.84 -1.82 3.81
CA LEU A 104 3.18 -0.43 4.14
C LEU A 104 4.07 -0.36 5.38
N ASN A 105 3.72 -1.08 6.46
CA ASN A 105 4.52 -1.10 7.68
C ASN A 105 5.95 -1.66 7.45
N THR A 106 6.17 -2.55 6.47
CA THR A 106 7.53 -3.04 6.14
C THR A 106 8.38 -1.98 5.42
N ALA A 107 7.76 -1.00 4.78
CA ALA A 107 8.42 0.08 4.06
C ALA A 107 8.45 1.41 4.85
N LEU A 108 7.88 1.44 6.05
CA LEU A 108 7.77 2.64 6.88
C LEU A 108 9.15 3.22 7.23
N GLY A 109 9.28 4.54 7.11
CA GLY A 109 10.51 5.28 7.33
C GLY A 109 11.48 5.27 6.14
N THR A 110 11.11 4.66 5.02
CA THR A 110 11.94 4.66 3.81
C THR A 110 11.62 5.82 2.88
N SER A 111 12.62 6.28 2.14
CA SER A 111 12.47 7.36 1.16
C SER A 111 12.85 6.88 -0.24
N ARG A 112 12.34 7.58 -1.26
CA ARG A 112 12.59 7.27 -2.67
C ARG A 112 14.08 7.04 -2.94
N GLY A 113 14.40 5.88 -3.51
CA GLY A 113 15.77 5.45 -3.82
C GLY A 113 16.44 4.57 -2.76
N GLN A 114 15.83 4.39 -1.59
CA GLN A 114 16.29 3.42 -0.60
C GLN A 114 15.85 2.00 -0.96
N LYS A 115 16.62 1.00 -0.52
CA LYS A 115 16.43 -0.42 -0.89
C LYS A 115 15.03 -0.97 -0.61
N ASN A 116 14.37 -0.49 0.45
CA ASN A 116 13.08 -0.99 0.91
C ASN A 116 11.92 -0.03 0.61
N TYR A 117 12.16 1.02 -0.19
CA TYR A 117 11.11 1.93 -0.61
C TYR A 117 10.16 1.23 -1.58
N HIS A 118 8.88 1.23 -1.25
CA HIS A 118 7.82 0.64 -2.05
C HIS A 118 6.95 1.76 -2.65
N PRO A 119 7.01 2.03 -3.96
CA PRO A 119 6.31 3.17 -4.55
C PRO A 119 4.80 3.21 -4.31
N LEU A 120 4.15 2.04 -4.20
CA LEU A 120 2.71 1.98 -3.92
C LEU A 120 2.35 2.28 -2.46
N ALA A 121 3.33 2.28 -1.55
CA ALA A 121 3.10 2.60 -0.13
C ALA A 121 3.31 4.11 0.18
N ASP A 122 3.78 4.88 -0.80
CA ASP A 122 3.92 6.35 -0.77
C ASP A 122 2.62 6.95 -1.35
N LEU A 123 1.59 7.00 -0.50
CA LEU A 123 0.19 7.23 -0.86
C LEU A 123 -0.14 8.70 -1.09
N ASP A 124 0.61 9.62 -0.50
CA ASP A 124 0.54 11.05 -0.84
C ASP A 124 1.59 11.51 -1.87
N ALA A 125 2.45 10.58 -2.31
CA ALA A 125 3.50 10.75 -3.30
C ALA A 125 4.54 11.82 -2.93
N ASP A 126 4.76 12.09 -1.65
CA ASP A 126 5.76 13.05 -1.15
C ASP A 126 7.20 12.51 -1.24
N GLY A 127 7.37 11.21 -1.52
CA GLY A 127 8.66 10.55 -1.64
C GLY A 127 9.17 9.89 -0.37
N VAL A 128 8.39 9.88 0.71
CA VAL A 128 8.74 9.33 2.03
C VAL A 128 7.56 8.56 2.61
N ILE A 129 7.75 7.26 2.84
CA ILE A 129 6.71 6.42 3.46
C ILE A 129 6.70 6.65 4.97
N ASN A 130 5.66 7.28 5.49
CA ASN A 130 5.57 7.72 6.88
C ASN A 130 4.14 7.53 7.47
N ASP A 131 3.91 8.09 8.65
CA ASP A 131 2.62 7.96 9.33
C ASP A 131 1.47 8.60 8.55
N THR A 132 1.75 9.59 7.69
CA THR A 132 0.77 10.22 6.80
C THR A 132 0.19 9.19 5.83
N ASP A 133 1.04 8.41 5.16
CA ASP A 133 0.61 7.31 4.28
C ASP A 133 -0.21 6.28 5.04
N LYS A 134 0.24 5.91 6.24
CA LYS A 134 -0.50 4.97 7.08
C LYS A 134 -1.91 5.47 7.40
N GLN A 135 -2.09 6.75 7.72
CA GLN A 135 -3.41 7.33 7.97
C GLN A 135 -4.28 7.37 6.71
N ILE A 136 -3.68 7.67 5.54
CA ILE A 136 -4.39 7.62 4.26
C ILE A 136 -4.86 6.20 4.00
N LEU A 137 -4.00 5.20 4.17
CA LEU A 137 -4.33 3.80 3.96
C LEU A 137 -5.46 3.34 4.89
N LEU A 138 -5.38 3.61 6.18
CA LEU A 138 -6.41 3.25 7.15
C LEU A 138 -7.77 3.84 6.77
N LYS A 139 -7.79 5.12 6.38
CA LYS A 139 -9.01 5.79 5.92
C LYS A 139 -9.56 5.15 4.65
N LEU A 140 -8.69 4.79 3.70
CA LEU A 140 -9.10 4.15 2.45
C LEU A 140 -9.61 2.72 2.66
N ILE A 141 -8.99 1.95 3.56
CA ILE A 141 -9.49 0.63 3.97
C ILE A 141 -10.90 0.76 4.58
N GLU A 142 -11.11 1.73 5.48
CA GLU A 142 -12.44 2.01 6.06
C GLU A 142 -13.47 2.41 4.99
N GLN A 143 -13.06 3.17 3.96
CA GLN A 143 -13.96 3.64 2.89
C GLN A 143 -14.24 2.57 1.82
N ASN A 144 -13.28 1.69 1.54
CA ASN A 144 -13.38 0.63 0.53
C ASN A 144 -13.81 -0.72 1.10
N GLN A 145 -14.08 -0.80 2.40
CA GLN A 145 -15.10 -1.73 2.89
C GLN A 145 -16.45 -1.29 2.30
N SER A 146 -16.72 -1.69 1.04
CA SER A 146 -18.08 -2.09 0.68
C SER A 146 -18.53 -2.98 1.84
N ASP A 147 -19.67 -2.72 2.49
CA ASP A 147 -20.05 -3.45 3.70
C ASP A 147 -20.13 -4.95 3.35
N GLU A 148 -19.00 -5.66 3.44
CA GLU A 148 -18.84 -7.07 3.11
C GLU A 148 -19.74 -7.89 4.04
N THR A 149 -20.14 -7.26 5.15
CA THR A 149 -21.08 -7.72 6.16
C THR A 149 -22.51 -7.21 5.96
N ALA A 150 -22.83 -6.49 4.88
CA ALA A 150 -24.16 -5.94 4.64
C ALA A 150 -25.23 -7.03 4.59
N ASN A 151 -24.89 -8.14 3.95
CA ASN A 151 -25.77 -9.30 3.77
C ASN A 151 -25.60 -10.35 4.87
N TRP A 152 -24.67 -10.15 5.81
CA TRP A 152 -24.40 -11.12 6.87
C TRP A 152 -25.57 -11.25 7.83
N LYS A 153 -25.70 -12.43 8.43
CA LYS A 153 -26.69 -12.68 9.48
C LYS A 153 -26.23 -12.01 10.76
N THR A 154 -27.18 -11.56 11.58
CA THR A 154 -26.89 -11.00 12.90
C THR A 154 -27.23 -12.04 13.96
N TYR A 155 -26.26 -12.36 14.81
CA TYR A 155 -26.49 -13.04 16.07
C TYR A 155 -26.80 -12.00 17.14
N THR A 156 -27.86 -12.23 17.90
CA THR A 156 -28.22 -11.44 19.06
C THR A 156 -28.34 -12.37 20.27
N SER A 157 -27.74 -11.96 21.37
CA SER A 157 -27.88 -12.62 22.67
C SER A 157 -29.34 -12.75 23.10
N GLN A 158 -29.64 -13.75 23.93
CA GLN A 158 -31.00 -13.99 24.43
C GLN A 158 -31.57 -12.80 25.24
N ASP A 159 -30.70 -12.02 25.89
CA ASP A 159 -31.06 -10.84 26.66
C ASP A 159 -30.85 -9.52 25.90
N ASN A 160 -30.51 -9.59 24.60
CA ASN A 160 -30.20 -8.44 23.75
C ASN A 160 -29.10 -7.53 24.33
N SER A 161 -28.16 -8.05 25.12
CA SER A 161 -27.07 -7.25 25.70
C SER A 161 -25.87 -7.06 24.76
N TYR A 162 -25.75 -7.90 23.73
CA TYR A 162 -24.74 -7.81 22.69
C TYR A 162 -25.20 -8.51 21.41
N SER A 163 -24.59 -8.08 20.30
CA SER A 163 -24.84 -8.60 18.95
C SER A 163 -23.55 -8.59 18.11
N PHE A 164 -23.48 -9.45 17.09
CA PHE A 164 -22.44 -9.42 16.07
C PHE A 164 -22.96 -10.05 14.78
N LYS A 165 -22.33 -9.75 13.65
CA LYS A 165 -22.67 -10.35 12.36
C LYS A 165 -21.74 -11.51 12.01
N TYR A 166 -22.23 -12.44 11.21
CA TYR A 166 -21.47 -13.57 10.69
C TYR A 166 -21.93 -13.95 9.26
N PRO A 167 -21.10 -14.61 8.45
CA PRO A 167 -21.40 -14.87 7.05
C PRO A 167 -22.74 -15.58 6.82
N THR A 168 -23.48 -15.15 5.80
CA THR A 168 -24.86 -15.61 5.53
C THR A 168 -24.95 -17.10 5.26
N SER A 169 -23.91 -17.69 4.68
CA SER A 169 -23.86 -19.12 4.35
C SER A 169 -23.68 -20.00 5.59
N TRP A 170 -23.17 -19.44 6.70
CA TRP A 170 -22.86 -20.23 7.89
C TRP A 170 -24.13 -20.64 8.64
N THR A 171 -24.03 -21.76 9.33
CA THR A 171 -25.11 -22.41 10.05
C THR A 171 -24.87 -22.30 11.56
N GLN A 172 -25.84 -21.73 12.25
CA GLN A 172 -25.86 -21.65 13.71
C GLN A 172 -26.30 -23.01 14.29
N LYS A 173 -25.50 -23.60 15.17
CA LYS A 173 -25.84 -24.82 15.92
C LYS A 173 -26.71 -24.49 17.14
N SER A 174 -27.30 -25.52 17.76
CA SER A 174 -28.04 -25.34 19.02
C SER A 174 -27.12 -24.83 20.13
N ILE A 175 -27.59 -23.85 20.91
CA ILE A 175 -26.86 -23.36 22.08
C ILE A 175 -26.67 -24.50 23.09
N GLN A 176 -25.42 -24.70 23.53
CA GLN A 176 -25.09 -25.63 24.60
C GLN A 176 -24.99 -24.86 25.93
N ILE A 177 -25.50 -25.42 27.02
CA ILE A 177 -25.52 -24.79 28.34
C ILE A 177 -24.81 -25.69 29.35
N PHE A 178 -23.81 -25.14 30.04
CA PHE A 178 -22.97 -25.80 31.03
C PHE A 178 -22.92 -24.94 32.30
N GLY A 179 -23.91 -25.12 33.19
CA GLY A 179 -24.02 -24.29 34.40
C GLY A 179 -24.25 -22.82 34.05
N SER A 180 -23.32 -21.94 34.45
CA SER A 180 -23.34 -20.51 34.11
C SER A 180 -22.74 -20.17 32.75
N ARG A 181 -22.21 -21.16 32.03
CA ARG A 181 -21.62 -21.00 30.70
C ARG A 181 -22.62 -21.40 29.62
N SER A 182 -22.73 -20.61 28.57
CA SER A 182 -23.36 -21.00 27.31
C SER A 182 -22.36 -20.92 26.16
N VAL A 183 -22.53 -21.81 25.18
CA VAL A 183 -21.71 -21.86 23.97
C VAL A 183 -22.64 -21.83 22.76
N GLN A 184 -22.44 -20.83 21.91
CA GLN A 184 -23.05 -20.75 20.60
C GLN A 184 -21.98 -21.04 19.54
N GLU A 185 -22.16 -22.14 18.81
CA GLU A 185 -21.31 -22.48 17.67
C GLU A 185 -21.97 -22.06 16.35
N ILE A 186 -21.18 -21.50 15.43
CA ILE A 186 -21.58 -21.12 14.08
C ILE A 186 -20.51 -21.64 13.14
N GLU A 187 -20.90 -22.48 12.19
CA GLU A 187 -19.98 -23.24 11.34
C GLU A 187 -20.20 -22.91 9.87
N ASP A 188 -19.12 -22.83 9.10
CA ASP A 188 -19.21 -22.66 7.66
C ASP A 188 -19.72 -23.94 6.97
N PRO A 189 -20.27 -23.87 5.75
CA PRO A 189 -20.85 -25.04 5.10
C PRO A 189 -19.84 -26.16 4.78
N GLN A 190 -18.54 -25.85 4.71
CA GLN A 190 -17.48 -26.83 4.45
C GLN A 190 -16.87 -27.39 5.74
N GLY A 191 -17.21 -26.84 6.92
CA GLY A 191 -16.56 -27.19 8.18
C GLY A 191 -15.08 -26.80 8.23
N ALA A 192 -14.65 -25.85 7.41
CA ALA A 192 -13.32 -25.27 7.44
C ALA A 192 -13.11 -24.31 8.62
N TYR A 193 -14.17 -23.64 9.08
CA TYR A 193 -14.17 -22.64 10.13
C TYR A 193 -15.30 -22.88 11.13
N LEU A 194 -14.95 -22.84 12.41
CA LEU A 194 -15.89 -22.93 13.53
C LEU A 194 -15.75 -21.69 14.40
N LEU A 195 -16.78 -20.84 14.39
CA LEU A 195 -16.90 -19.73 15.34
C LEU A 195 -17.62 -20.21 16.60
N SER A 196 -16.95 -20.08 17.74
CA SER A 196 -17.50 -20.33 19.07
C SER A 196 -17.65 -19.01 19.80
N PHE A 197 -18.88 -18.70 20.21
CA PHE A 197 -19.17 -17.61 21.12
C PHE A 197 -19.56 -18.17 22.49
N ILE A 198 -18.73 -17.89 23.49
CA ILE A 198 -18.90 -18.37 24.85
C ILE A 198 -19.30 -17.20 25.72
N ASN A 199 -20.38 -17.37 26.49
CA ASN A 199 -20.79 -16.43 27.52
C ASN A 199 -20.76 -17.16 28.86
N GLN A 200 -20.05 -16.61 29.84
CA GLN A 200 -20.03 -17.16 31.19
C GLN A 200 -20.11 -16.08 32.25
N GLY A 201 -20.64 -16.44 33.43
CA GLY A 201 -20.60 -15.56 34.59
C GLY A 201 -19.16 -15.26 35.02
N ASN A 202 -18.89 -14.01 35.41
CA ASN A 202 -17.61 -13.60 36.00
C ASN A 202 -17.52 -14.11 37.45
N TYR A 203 -17.08 -15.34 37.63
CA TYR A 203 -16.93 -15.97 38.95
C TYR A 203 -15.76 -16.95 38.99
N ASN A 204 -14.84 -16.73 39.92
CA ASN A 204 -13.70 -17.60 40.16
C ASN A 204 -14.03 -18.61 41.27
N ASN A 205 -14.17 -19.89 40.89
CA ASN A 205 -14.50 -20.97 41.82
C ASN A 205 -13.45 -21.19 42.92
N ASN A 206 -12.19 -20.79 42.71
CA ASN A 206 -11.11 -20.98 43.67
C ASN A 206 -11.13 -19.91 44.77
N THR A 207 -11.47 -18.67 44.41
CA THR A 207 -11.46 -17.52 45.34
C THR A 207 -12.84 -17.18 45.89
N GLY A 208 -13.91 -17.67 45.25
CA GLY A 208 -15.29 -17.33 45.56
C GLY A 208 -15.67 -15.89 45.20
N LYS A 209 -14.86 -15.21 44.37
CA LYS A 209 -15.05 -13.82 43.96
C LYS A 209 -15.03 -13.70 42.43
N PRO A 210 -15.60 -12.63 41.85
CA PRO A 210 -15.37 -12.31 40.44
C PRO A 210 -13.88 -12.12 40.14
N PHE A 211 -13.46 -12.44 38.92
CA PHE A 211 -12.13 -12.07 38.42
C PHE A 211 -12.01 -10.55 38.35
N ALA A 212 -10.84 -10.04 38.73
CA ALA A 212 -10.59 -8.60 38.79
C ALA A 212 -10.44 -7.99 37.39
N ASP A 213 -9.76 -8.70 36.51
CA ASP A 213 -9.53 -8.34 35.11
C ASP A 213 -9.36 -9.61 34.25
N LEU A 214 -9.11 -9.42 32.94
CA LEU A 214 -8.97 -10.53 32.00
C LEU A 214 -7.62 -11.25 32.14
N TYR A 215 -6.60 -10.63 32.75
CA TYR A 215 -5.32 -11.28 33.04
C TYR A 215 -5.43 -12.23 34.23
N ASP A 216 -6.21 -11.85 35.25
CA ASP A 216 -6.60 -12.72 36.38
C ASP A 216 -7.45 -13.90 35.88
N PHE A 217 -8.36 -13.65 34.93
CA PHE A 217 -9.16 -14.70 34.29
C PHE A 217 -8.31 -15.71 33.51
N GLU A 218 -7.47 -15.23 32.58
CA GLU A 218 -6.61 -16.08 31.75
C GLU A 218 -5.37 -16.61 32.49
N GLN A 219 -5.14 -16.17 33.73
CA GLN A 219 -3.97 -16.50 34.55
C GLN A 219 -2.64 -16.20 33.85
N LEU A 220 -2.60 -15.11 33.07
CA LEU A 220 -1.44 -14.74 32.28
C LEU A 220 -0.44 -13.94 33.12
N PRO A 221 0.83 -14.39 33.22
CA PRO A 221 1.86 -13.66 33.99
C PRO A 221 2.48 -12.50 33.20
N TYR A 222 1.99 -12.20 32.00
CA TYR A 222 2.52 -11.18 31.10
C TYR A 222 1.40 -10.46 30.34
N THR A 223 1.70 -9.24 29.91
CA THR A 223 0.81 -8.45 29.05
C THR A 223 0.74 -9.06 27.66
N ILE A 224 -0.47 -9.16 27.12
CA ILE A 224 -0.73 -9.62 25.75
C ILE A 224 -1.41 -8.51 24.94
N LYS A 225 -1.69 -8.77 23.67
CA LYS A 225 -2.31 -7.81 22.77
C LYS A 225 -3.66 -7.37 23.33
N THR A 226 -3.80 -6.08 23.61
CA THR A 226 -5.08 -5.45 23.95
C THR A 226 -5.86 -5.15 22.67
N VAL A 227 -7.17 -5.35 22.73
CA VAL A 227 -8.10 -5.00 21.64
C VAL A 227 -9.20 -4.10 22.17
N ARG A 228 -9.78 -3.26 21.29
CA ARG A 228 -10.95 -2.44 21.61
C ARG A 228 -12.10 -2.85 20.72
N VAL A 229 -13.18 -3.34 21.33
CA VAL A 229 -14.36 -3.84 20.62
C VAL A 229 -15.54 -2.99 21.05
N ASN A 230 -16.08 -2.18 20.12
CA ASN A 230 -17.17 -1.24 20.40
C ASN A 230 -16.90 -0.34 21.64
N GLY A 231 -15.65 0.10 21.82
CA GLY A 231 -15.22 0.94 22.94
C GLY A 231 -14.93 0.19 24.25
N GLN A 232 -15.28 -1.09 24.35
CA GLN A 232 -14.90 -1.95 25.47
C GLN A 232 -13.48 -2.49 25.28
N GLU A 233 -12.66 -2.44 26.32
CA GLU A 233 -11.32 -3.01 26.31
C GLU A 233 -11.39 -4.53 26.52
N GLY A 234 -10.59 -5.26 25.75
CA GLY A 234 -10.44 -6.71 25.80
C GLY A 234 -9.00 -7.14 25.57
N ILE A 235 -8.77 -8.45 25.59
CA ILE A 235 -7.47 -9.05 25.28
C ILE A 235 -7.62 -10.05 24.14
N GLN A 236 -6.55 -10.25 23.38
CA GLN A 236 -6.45 -11.26 22.34
C GLN A 236 -5.41 -12.31 22.76
N PRO A 237 -5.80 -13.37 23.50
CA PRO A 237 -4.86 -14.40 23.97
C PRO A 237 -4.36 -15.33 22.86
N LEU A 238 -5.09 -15.41 21.73
CA LEU A 238 -4.75 -16.24 20.58
C LEU A 238 -4.78 -15.42 19.27
N PRO A 239 -3.95 -15.78 18.27
CA PRO A 239 -3.08 -16.94 18.20
C PRO A 239 -1.79 -16.84 19.03
N ARG A 240 -1.20 -18.00 19.36
CA ARG A 240 0.15 -18.15 19.94
C ARG A 240 0.89 -19.28 19.20
N ALA A 241 2.19 -19.44 19.47
CA ALA A 241 2.98 -20.51 18.85
C ALA A 241 2.33 -21.89 19.08
N GLY A 242 2.02 -22.61 17.98
CA GLY A 242 1.31 -23.89 17.97
C GLY A 242 -0.22 -23.77 18.02
N SER A 243 -0.77 -22.57 18.03
CA SER A 243 -2.22 -22.28 18.00
C SER A 243 -2.57 -21.24 16.93
N GLU A 244 -1.79 -21.17 15.84
CA GLU A 244 -1.94 -20.19 14.77
C GLU A 244 -3.31 -20.29 14.07
N HIS A 245 -3.83 -21.51 13.98
CA HIS A 245 -5.16 -21.85 13.49
C HIS A 245 -6.34 -21.42 14.39
N ILE A 246 -6.11 -20.81 15.54
CA ILE A 246 -7.18 -20.35 16.44
C ILE A 246 -6.96 -18.87 16.72
N THR A 247 -8.02 -18.08 16.56
CA THR A 247 -8.03 -16.66 16.92
C THR A 247 -9.11 -16.44 17.97
N ALA A 248 -8.77 -15.80 19.09
CA ALA A 248 -9.70 -15.60 20.18
C ALA A 248 -9.57 -14.21 20.80
N VAL A 249 -10.69 -13.62 21.19
CA VAL A 249 -10.76 -12.36 21.92
C VAL A 249 -11.67 -12.52 23.13
N ASP A 250 -11.16 -12.07 24.28
CA ASP A 250 -11.89 -12.07 25.54
C ASP A 250 -12.28 -10.64 25.91
N LEU A 251 -13.50 -10.50 26.41
CA LEU A 251 -14.11 -9.24 26.80
C LEU A 251 -14.89 -9.43 28.10
N PHE A 252 -14.91 -8.40 28.95
CA PHE A 252 -15.98 -8.31 29.93
C PHE A 252 -17.24 -7.70 29.31
N SER A 253 -18.41 -8.08 29.82
CA SER A 253 -19.62 -7.27 29.64
C SER A 253 -19.44 -5.89 30.25
N LYS A 254 -20.20 -4.89 29.75
CA LYS A 254 -20.17 -3.50 30.28
C LYS A 254 -20.38 -3.42 31.80
N ASP A 255 -21.16 -4.34 32.37
CA ASP A 255 -21.44 -4.42 33.80
C ASP A 255 -20.48 -5.34 34.59
N PHE A 256 -19.45 -5.88 33.93
CA PHE A 256 -18.43 -6.79 34.46
C PHE A 256 -18.98 -8.10 35.06
N LYS A 257 -20.27 -8.42 34.85
CA LYS A 257 -20.88 -9.65 35.38
C LYS A 257 -20.61 -10.88 34.52
N ARG A 258 -20.18 -10.69 33.28
CA ARG A 258 -19.95 -11.79 32.33
C ARG A 258 -18.60 -11.63 31.64
N ILE A 259 -18.03 -12.76 31.31
CA ILE A 259 -16.87 -12.90 30.43
C ILE A 259 -17.39 -13.46 29.11
N LEU A 260 -17.08 -12.76 28.03
CA LEU A 260 -17.46 -13.10 26.68
C LEU A 260 -16.18 -13.50 25.93
N ILE A 261 -16.19 -14.68 25.33
CA ILE A 261 -15.06 -15.18 24.54
C ILE A 261 -15.58 -15.45 23.13
N LEU A 262 -14.97 -14.79 22.16
CA LEU A 262 -15.25 -15.04 20.75
C LEU A 262 -14.01 -15.71 20.16
N GLU A 263 -14.18 -16.94 19.68
CA GLU A 263 -13.10 -17.77 19.15
C GLU A 263 -13.47 -18.27 17.75
N LEU A 264 -12.52 -18.22 16.82
CA LEU A 264 -12.65 -18.87 15.51
C LEU A 264 -11.49 -19.85 15.32
N GLU A 265 -11.85 -21.11 15.10
CA GLU A 265 -10.92 -22.19 14.76
C GLU A 265 -10.97 -22.47 13.26
N THR A 266 -9.81 -22.43 12.61
CA THR A 266 -9.59 -22.91 11.25
C THR A 266 -9.14 -24.37 11.31
N GLN A 267 -9.90 -25.29 10.72
CA GLN A 267 -9.60 -26.73 10.76
C GLN A 267 -8.33 -27.09 9.96
N SER A 268 -7.98 -26.28 8.96
CA SER A 268 -6.77 -26.44 8.16
C SER A 268 -5.52 -25.94 8.90
N ARG A 269 -4.38 -26.58 8.64
CA ARG A 269 -3.04 -26.11 9.02
C ARG A 269 -2.33 -25.34 7.92
N ASP A 270 -2.97 -25.20 6.76
CA ASP A 270 -2.47 -24.40 5.66
C ASP A 270 -2.46 -22.92 6.03
N GLU A 271 -1.33 -22.26 5.84
CA GLU A 271 -1.12 -20.86 6.25
C GLU A 271 -2.11 -19.90 5.57
N LYS A 272 -2.47 -20.14 4.30
CA LYS A 272 -3.41 -19.26 3.59
C LYS A 272 -4.82 -19.38 4.15
N GLU A 273 -5.24 -20.59 4.48
CA GLU A 273 -6.54 -20.82 5.12
C GLU A 273 -6.59 -20.23 6.54
N ILE A 274 -5.48 -20.28 7.28
CA ILE A 274 -5.37 -19.64 8.59
C ILE A 274 -5.51 -18.11 8.48
N LEU A 275 -4.78 -17.49 7.55
CA LEU A 275 -4.85 -16.04 7.31
C LEU A 275 -6.26 -15.61 6.93
N LYS A 276 -6.92 -16.35 6.03
CA LYS A 276 -8.31 -16.11 5.66
C LYS A 276 -9.27 -16.25 6.85
N GLY A 277 -9.05 -17.23 7.73
CA GLY A 277 -9.81 -17.38 8.96
C GLY A 277 -9.67 -16.17 9.89
N GLN A 278 -8.45 -15.63 10.03
CA GLN A 278 -8.16 -14.42 10.79
C GLN A 278 -8.87 -13.19 10.21
N GLU A 279 -8.85 -13.03 8.88
CA GLU A 279 -9.57 -11.94 8.19
C GLU A 279 -11.08 -12.01 8.45
N ILE A 280 -11.69 -13.20 8.34
CA ILE A 280 -13.11 -13.41 8.66
C ILE A 280 -13.39 -13.08 10.13
N PHE A 281 -12.51 -13.50 11.05
CA PHE A 281 -12.65 -13.20 12.47
C PHE A 281 -12.62 -11.70 12.74
N ASP A 282 -11.66 -10.98 12.15
CA ASP A 282 -11.54 -9.53 12.29
C ASP A 282 -12.78 -8.80 11.75
N GLN A 283 -13.34 -9.26 10.62
CA GLN A 283 -14.62 -8.76 10.09
C GLN A 283 -15.76 -9.00 11.09
N ILE A 284 -15.90 -10.22 11.64
CA ILE A 284 -16.92 -10.53 12.66
C ILE A 284 -16.76 -9.60 13.86
N LEU A 285 -15.54 -9.48 14.39
CA LEU A 285 -15.24 -8.67 15.56
C LEU A 285 -15.55 -7.19 15.33
N SER A 286 -15.30 -6.67 14.12
CA SER A 286 -15.61 -5.29 13.74
C SER A 286 -17.11 -4.96 13.80
N THR A 287 -17.97 -5.99 13.67
CA THR A 287 -19.43 -5.86 13.74
C THR A 287 -19.99 -6.05 15.14
N PHE A 288 -19.15 -6.44 16.12
CA PHE A 288 -19.59 -6.68 17.48
C PHE A 288 -20.09 -5.38 18.13
N ARG A 289 -21.24 -5.43 18.79
CA ARG A 289 -21.87 -4.32 19.49
C ARG A 289 -22.30 -4.77 20.88
N PHE A 290 -22.05 -3.91 21.86
CA PHE A 290 -22.71 -4.00 23.16
C PHE A 290 -23.92 -3.06 23.12
N GLU A 291 -25.09 -3.59 23.42
CA GLU A 291 -26.32 -2.78 23.51
C GLU A 291 -26.37 -1.95 24.82
#